data_AF-A0A2Z4V6G1-F1
#
_entry.id   AF-A0A2Z4V6G1-F1
#
_cell.length_a   1.000
_cell.length_b   1.000
_cell.length_c   1.000
_cell.angle_alpha   90.00
_cell.angle_beta   90.00
_cell.angle_gamma   90.00
#
_symmetry.space_group_name_H-M   'P 1'
#
loop_
_entity.id
_entity.type
_entity.pdbx_description
1 polymer ?
#
loop_
_entity_poly.entity_id
_entity_poly.type
_entity_poly.pdbx_seq_one_letter_code
_entity_poly.pdbx_strand_id
1 'polypeptide(L)' 'MRKLEFLHPVRCVVTGHGDRFGVEVELLSPQSGRPAFVDFINLTDEREHVTPDRFPPIGTVLDALYPAVMPNGEVRLSL' A
#
# COMPACT_ATOMS: atom_id res chain seq x y z
N MET A 1 21.36 12.44 12.98
CA MET A 1 20.38 12.31 11.88
C MET A 1 20.30 10.84 11.49
N ARG A 2 19.19 10.17 11.83
CA ARG A 2 19.00 8.75 11.50
C ARG A 2 18.62 8.68 10.02
N LYS A 3 19.49 8.11 9.21
CA LYS A 3 19.31 7.92 7.77
C LYS A 3 18.05 7.05 7.58
N LEU A 4 17.05 7.53 6.82
CA LEU A 4 15.91 6.72 6.39
C LEU A 4 16.44 5.68 5.40
N GLU A 5 16.89 4.56 5.94
CA GLU A 5 17.42 3.46 5.18
C GLU A 5 16.24 2.63 4.63
N PHE A 6 16.03 2.76 3.31
CA PHE A 6 15.34 1.82 2.41
C PHE A 6 13.80 1.87 2.32
N LEU A 7 13.24 2.97 1.82
CA LEU A 7 11.95 2.86 1.11
C LEU A 7 12.23 2.32 -0.30
N HIS A 8 11.75 1.12 -0.60
CA HIS A 8 11.90 0.50 -1.92
C HIS A 8 10.67 0.79 -2.79
N PRO A 9 10.83 1.34 -4.00
CA PRO A 9 9.74 1.45 -4.95
C PRO A 9 9.20 0.07 -5.32
N VAL A 10 7.88 -0.05 -5.32
CA VAL A 10 7.15 -1.24 -5.74
C VAL A 10 5.99 -0.84 -6.63
N ARG A 11 5.57 -1.79 -7.45
CA ARG A 11 4.32 -1.67 -8.22
C ARG A 11 3.37 -2.72 -7.70
N CYS A 12 2.11 -2.37 -7.49
CA CYS A 12 1.10 -3.29 -6.98
C CYS A 12 -0.25 -3.09 -7.69
N VAL A 13 -1.16 -4.04 -7.53
CA VAL A 13 -2.53 -3.97 -8.05
C VAL A 13 -3.51 -4.15 -6.90
N VAL A 14 -4.56 -3.34 -6.87
CA VAL A 14 -5.63 -3.46 -5.88
C VAL A 14 -6.42 -4.75 -6.12
N THR A 15 -6.52 -5.58 -5.10
CA THR A 15 -7.25 -6.86 -5.13
C THR A 15 -8.53 -6.81 -4.30
N GLY A 16 -8.63 -5.87 -3.36
CA GLY A 16 -9.79 -5.73 -2.49
C GLY A 16 -9.77 -4.45 -1.65
N HIS A 17 -10.85 -4.21 -0.92
CA HIS A 17 -10.98 -3.11 0.03
C HIS A 17 -11.12 -3.68 1.44
N GLY A 18 -10.24 -3.26 2.35
CA GLY A 18 -10.23 -3.69 3.75
C GLY A 18 -11.20 -2.87 4.60
N ASP A 19 -12.48 -2.85 4.21
CA ASP A 19 -13.53 -2.03 4.83
C ASP A 19 -13.11 -0.54 4.92
N ARG A 20 -13.00 0.04 6.12
CA ARG A 20 -12.58 1.43 6.32
C ARG A 20 -11.08 1.63 6.50
N PHE A 21 -10.30 0.54 6.50
CA PHE A 21 -8.90 0.58 6.95
C PHE A 21 -7.90 0.81 5.81
N GLY A 22 -8.33 0.64 4.56
CA GLY A 22 -7.47 0.83 3.40
C GLY A 22 -7.76 -0.20 2.32
N VAL A 23 -6.76 -0.51 1.49
CA VAL A 23 -6.91 -1.42 0.35
C VAL A 23 -5.94 -2.58 0.43
N GLU A 24 -6.46 -3.75 0.04
CA GLU A 24 -5.67 -4.95 -0.18
C GLU A 24 -5.04 -4.88 -1.57
N VAL A 25 -3.76 -5.22 -1.66
CA VAL A 25 -3.03 -5.20 -2.92
C VAL A 25 -2.16 -6.43 -3.06
N GLU A 26 -1.82 -6.76 -4.31
CA GLU A 26 -0.79 -7.74 -4.63
C GLU A 26 0.38 -7.04 -5.31
N LEU A 27 1.61 -7.32 -4.88
CA LEU A 27 2.80 -6.79 -5.54
C LEU A 27 2.92 -7.37 -6.96
N LEU A 28 3.25 -6.51 -7.92
CA LEU A 28 3.62 -6.85 -9.29
C LEU A 28 5.14 -6.90 -9.46
N SER A 29 5.87 -6.02 -8.78
CA SER A 29 7.34 -5.99 -8.75
C SER A 29 7.86 -5.30 -7.48
N PRO A 30 9.04 -5.68 -6.95
CA PRO A 30 9.94 -6.75 -7.40
C PRO A 30 9.53 -8.16 -6.91
N GLN A 31 8.49 -8.29 -6.09
CA GLN A 31 8.06 -9.57 -5.49
C GLN A 31 6.65 -9.93 -5.96
N SER A 32 6.51 -10.24 -7.24
CA SER A 32 5.21 -10.53 -7.86
C SER A 32 4.43 -11.62 -7.09
N GLY A 33 3.13 -11.41 -6.90
CA GLY A 33 2.25 -12.37 -6.21
C GLY A 33 2.25 -12.25 -4.69
N ARG A 34 3.04 -11.34 -4.10
CA ARG A 34 3.08 -11.15 -2.65
C ARG A 34 1.91 -10.26 -2.18
N PRO A 35 1.04 -10.73 -1.26
CA PRO A 35 0.00 -9.90 -0.68
C PRO A 35 0.59 -8.78 0.17
N ALA A 36 -0.05 -7.62 0.10
CA ALA A 36 0.29 -6.43 0.87
C ALA A 36 -0.96 -5.58 1.15
N PHE A 37 -0.80 -4.54 1.96
CA PHE A 37 -1.88 -3.64 2.35
C PHE A 37 -1.40 -2.19 2.36
N VAL A 38 -2.24 -1.28 1.86
CA VAL A 38 -2.03 0.17 1.98
C VAL A 38 -3.07 0.72 2.95
N ASP A 39 -2.63 1.23 4.10
CA ASP A 39 -3.52 1.90 5.05
C ASP A 39 -4.16 3.13 4.44
N PHE A 40 -5.41 3.44 4.82
CA PHE A 40 -6.13 4.61 4.30
C PHE A 40 -5.39 5.94 4.53
N ILE A 41 -4.57 6.00 5.58
CA ILE A 41 -3.72 7.16 5.88
C ILE A 41 -2.53 7.33 4.92
N ASN A 42 -2.18 6.28 4.19
CA ASN A 42 -1.06 6.24 3.24
C ASN A 42 -1.54 6.08 1.79
N LEU A 43 -2.84 6.30 1.50
CA LEU A 43 -3.41 6.26 0.16
C LEU A 43 -3.24 7.57 -0.62
N THR A 44 -2.78 8.64 0.02
CA THR A 44 -2.59 9.94 -0.61
C THR A 44 -1.59 10.75 0.19
N ASP A 45 -0.84 11.61 -0.51
CA ASP A 45 -0.01 12.66 0.10
C ASP A 45 -0.84 13.87 0.56
N GLU A 46 -2.14 13.89 0.26
CA GLU A 46 -3.04 14.95 0.66
C GLU A 46 -3.30 14.95 2.17
N ARG A 47 -3.59 16.13 2.72
CA ARG A 47 -3.94 16.28 4.14
C ARG A 47 -5.29 15.65 4.50
N GLU A 48 -6.13 15.41 3.50
CA GLU A 48 -7.45 14.81 3.68
C GLU A 48 -7.35 13.29 3.60
N HIS A 49 -7.92 12.60 4.59
CA HIS A 49 -7.95 11.15 4.60
C HIS A 49 -8.90 10.63 3.51
N VAL A 50 -8.46 9.61 2.77
CA VAL A 50 -9.30 8.95 1.78
C VAL A 50 -10.41 8.17 2.50
N THR A 51 -11.65 8.44 2.15
CA THR A 51 -12.83 7.69 2.62
C THR A 51 -13.07 6.46 1.73
N PRO A 52 -13.78 5.42 2.21
CA PRO A 52 -13.97 4.17 1.46
C PRO A 52 -14.57 4.34 0.06
N ASP A 53 -15.45 5.31 -0.14
CA ASP A 53 -16.05 5.65 -1.44
C ASP A 53 -15.05 6.22 -2.45
N ARG A 54 -13.88 6.67 -1.98
CA ARG A 54 -12.77 7.20 -2.78
C ARG A 54 -11.58 6.25 -2.86
N PHE A 55 -11.70 5.04 -2.34
CA PHE A 55 -10.63 4.04 -2.46
C PHE A 55 -10.37 3.70 -3.93
N PRO A 56 -9.10 3.51 -4.32
CA PRO A 56 -8.76 3.05 -5.67
C PRO A 56 -9.54 1.77 -6.03
N PRO A 57 -10.19 1.68 -7.19
CA PRO A 57 -10.93 0.49 -7.60
C PRO A 57 -10.09 -0.79 -7.65
N ILE A 58 -10.73 -1.95 -7.49
CA ILE A 58 -10.10 -3.26 -7.73
C ILE A 58 -9.58 -3.30 -9.18
N GLY A 59 -8.35 -3.78 -9.35
CA GLY A 59 -7.64 -3.80 -10.63
C GLY A 59 -6.83 -2.54 -10.93
N THR A 60 -6.94 -1.47 -10.12
CA THR A 60 -6.08 -0.30 -10.26
C THR A 60 -4.63 -0.66 -9.92
N VAL A 61 -3.72 -0.27 -10.80
CA VAL A 61 -2.27 -0.41 -10.58
C VAL A 61 -1.73 0.85 -9.91
N LEU A 62 -0.95 0.67 -8.86
CA LEU A 62 -0.39 1.75 -8.04
C LEU A 62 1.14 1.63 -8.01
N ASP A 63 1.81 2.77 -8.04
CA ASP A 63 3.22 2.88 -7.67
C ASP A 63 3.27 3.27 -6.20
N ALA A 64 4.07 2.55 -5.41
CA ALA A 64 4.12 2.69 -3.96
C ALA A 64 5.55 2.53 -3.44
N LEU A 65 5.73 2.81 -2.17
CA LEU A 65 6.93 2.53 -1.41
C LEU A 65 6.67 1.37 -0.44
N TYR A 66 7.69 0.56 -0.22
CA TYR A 66 7.72 -0.52 0.76
C TYR A 66 8.27 -0.01 2.11
N PRO A 67 7.44 0.41 3.07
CA PRO A 67 7.85 0.88 4.39
C PRO A 67 8.25 -0.25 5.34
N ALA A 68 7.51 -1.36 5.42
CA ALA A 68 7.76 -2.37 6.46
C ALA A 68 7.13 -3.75 6.19
N VAL A 69 7.72 -4.77 6.82
CA VAL A 69 7.06 -6.06 7.11
C VAL A 69 6.65 -6.06 8.56
N MET A 70 5.37 -6.28 8.83
CA MET A 70 4.81 -6.39 10.17
C MET A 70 5.23 -7.72 10.83
N PRO A 71 5.21 -7.83 12.17
CA PRO A 71 5.61 -9.06 12.87
C PRO A 71 4.82 -10.32 12.45
N ASN A 72 3.60 -10.15 11.93
CA ASN A 72 2.76 -11.23 11.39
C ASN A 72 3.10 -11.60 9.93
N GLY A 73 4.11 -10.97 9.31
CA GLY A 73 4.53 -11.22 7.94
C GLY A 73 3.83 -10.35 6.88
N GLU A 74 2.83 -9.56 7.27
CA GLU A 74 2.10 -8.67 6.37
C GLU A 74 2.99 -7.53 5.87
N VAL A 75 2.88 -7.23 4.58
CA VAL A 75 3.58 -6.10 3.97
C VAL A 75 2.68 -4.87 4.04
N ARG A 76 3.20 -3.80 4.62
CA ARG A 76 2.56 -2.49 4.56
C ARG A 76 3.23 -1.65 3.50
N LEU A 77 2.43 -0.90 2.75
CA LEU A 77 2.82 0.00 1.67
C LEU A 77 2.38 1.44 1.96
N SER A 78 3.05 2.39 1.31
CA SER A 78 2.63 3.79 1.25
C SER A 78 2.61 4.23 -0.20
N LEU A 79 1.55 4.91 -0.63
CA LEU A 79 1.59 5.70 -1.85
C LEU A 79 2.48 6.94 -1.63
#